data_AF-B7Q8T2-F1
#
_entry.id   AF-B7Q8T2-F1
#
_cell.length_a   1.000
_cell.length_b   1.000
_cell.length_c   1.000
_cell.angle_alpha   90.00
_cell.angle_beta   90.00
_cell.angle_gamma   90.00
#
_symmetry.space_group_name_H-M   'P 1'
#
loop_
_entity.id
_entity.type
_entity.pdbx_description
1 polymer ?
#
loop_
_entity_poly.entity_id
_entity_poly.type
_entity_poly.pdbx_seq_one_letter_code
_entity_poly.pdbx_strand_id
1 'polypeptide(L)' 'MVFCSTCSNTQRTALLLRNLGFTAIPLHGQMGQAKRLGALNKFKSKNRSILIATDVASRRQPLI' A
#
# COMPACT_ATOMS: atom_id res chain seq x y z
N MET A 1 4.13 -4.80 -7.23
CA MET A 1 3.12 -3.81 -6.78
C MET A 1 1.77 -4.30 -7.28
N VAL A 2 0.71 -4.25 -6.46
CA VAL A 2 -0.63 -4.75 -6.78
C VAL A 2 -1.61 -3.58 -6.77
N PHE A 3 -2.51 -3.49 -7.76
CA PHE A 3 -3.53 -2.45 -7.83
C PHE A 3 -4.91 -3.02 -7.44
N CYS A 4 -5.71 -2.24 -6.72
CA CYS A 4 -7.07 -2.58 -6.32
C CYS A 4 -8.04 -1.45 -6.67
N SER A 5 -9.27 -1.80 -7.00
CA SER A 5 -10.33 -0.85 -7.37
C SER A 5 -10.84 0.00 -6.21
N THR A 6 -10.76 -0.48 -4.96
CA THR A 6 -11.30 0.22 -3.78
C THR A 6 -10.32 0.28 -2.60
N CYS A 7 -10.46 1.32 -1.78
CA CYS A 7 -9.67 1.48 -0.54
C CYS A 7 -9.85 0.30 0.42
N SER A 8 -11.07 -0.21 0.54
CA SER A 8 -11.39 -1.37 1.37
C SER A 8 -10.70 -2.65 0.87
N ASN A 9 -10.65 -2.87 -0.45
CA ASN A 9 -9.93 -4.01 -1.02
C ASN A 9 -8.43 -3.92 -0.75
N THR A 10 -7.80 -2.74 -0.87
CA THR A 10 -6.38 -2.57 -0.51
C THR A 10 -6.09 -3.04 0.91
N GLN A 11 -6.94 -2.69 1.88
CA GLN A 11 -6.76 -3.09 3.28
C GLN A 11 -7.00 -4.59 3.49
N ARG A 12 -8.09 -5.13 2.94
CA ARG A 12 -8.42 -6.57 3.06
C ARG A 12 -7.33 -7.44 2.45
N THR A 13 -6.87 -7.11 1.24
CA THR A 13 -5.78 -7.84 0.57
C THR A 13 -4.47 -7.74 1.36
N ALA A 14 -4.17 -6.58 1.95
CA ALA A 14 -2.99 -6.43 2.80
C ALA A 14 -3.05 -7.32 4.04
N LEU A 15 -4.22 -7.43 4.68
CA LEU A 15 -4.42 -8.30 5.84
C LEU A 15 -4.31 -9.78 5.45
N LEU A 16 -4.96 -10.18 4.37
CA LEU A 16 -4.89 -11.55 3.85
C LEU A 16 -3.44 -11.96 3.56
N LEU A 17 -2.69 -11.12 2.84
CA LEU A 17 -1.28 -11.40 2.53
C LEU A 17 -0.44 -11.51 3.80
N ARG A 18 -0.68 -10.66 4.82
CA ARG A 18 0.00 -10.77 6.12
C ARG A 18 -0.33 -12.07 6.84
N ASN A 19 -1.58 -12.51 6.80
CA ASN A 19 -1.99 -13.79 7.39
C ASN A 19 -1.34 -14.99 6.68
N LEU A 20 -1.06 -14.86 5.38
CA LEU A 20 -0.33 -15.85 4.59
C LEU A 20 1.20 -15.76 4.75
N GLY A 21 1.71 -14.91 5.65
CA GLY A 21 3.15 -14.74 5.91
C GLY A 21 3.86 -13.72 5.02
N PHE A 22 3.14 -13.03 4.12
CA PHE A 22 3.73 -12.00 3.26
C PHE A 22 3.69 -10.60 3.90
N THR A 23 4.75 -9.84 3.70
CA THR A 23 4.82 -8.45 4.17
C THR A 23 4.16 -7.50 3.17
N ALA A 24 2.86 -7.23 3.37
CA ALA A 24 2.10 -6.31 2.54
C ALA A 24 1.85 -4.94 3.19
N ILE A 25 1.91 -3.87 2.40
CA ILE A 25 1.61 -2.48 2.78
C ILE A 25 0.45 -1.95 1.92
N PRO A 26 -0.68 -1.56 2.50
CA PRO A 26 -1.73 -0.84 1.78
C PRO A 26 -1.37 0.65 1.61
N LEU A 27 -1.67 1.21 0.45
CA LEU A 27 -1.51 2.62 0.11
C LEU A 27 -2.77 3.12 -0.63
N HIS A 28 -3.62 3.88 0.05
CA HIS A 28 -4.88 4.35 -0.52
C HIS A 28 -5.20 5.81 -0.12
N GLY A 29 -6.13 6.44 -0.85
CA GLY A 29 -6.40 7.88 -0.74
C GLY A 29 -6.99 8.35 0.60
N GLN A 30 -7.64 7.44 1.34
CA GLN A 30 -8.16 7.72 2.69
C GLN A 30 -7.09 7.71 3.79
N MET A 31 -5.83 7.36 3.46
CA MET A 31 -4.73 7.46 4.41
C MET A 31 -4.25 8.89 4.52
N GLY A 32 -4.10 9.39 5.76
CA GLY A 32 -3.42 10.67 5.99
C GLY A 32 -2.00 10.69 5.43
N GLN A 33 -1.52 11.87 5.03
CA GLN A 33 -0.25 12.06 4.33
C GLN A 33 0.95 11.43 5.07
N ALA A 34 1.04 11.59 6.40
CA ALA A 34 2.09 10.99 7.21
C ALA A 34 2.12 9.45 7.12
N LYS A 35 0.94 8.80 7.14
CA LYS A 35 0.82 7.34 6.97
C LYS A 35 1.23 6.90 5.57
N ARG A 36 0.91 7.71 4.54
CA ARG A 36 1.31 7.43 3.15
C ARG A 36 2.82 7.50 2.97
N LEU A 37 3.49 8.53 3.51
CA LEU A 37 4.95 8.61 3.50
C LEU A 37 5.59 7.46 4.26
N GLY A 38 5.08 7.12 5.44
CA GLY A 38 5.58 5.98 6.22
C GLY A 38 5.44 4.64 5.47
N ALA A 39 4.32 4.44 4.76
CA ALA A 39 4.11 3.28 3.88
C ALA A 39 5.12 3.25 2.72
N LEU A 40 5.36 4.39 2.08
CA LEU A 40 6.32 4.52 0.99
C LEU A 40 7.75 4.23 1.45
N ASN A 41 8.16 4.79 2.60
CA ASN A 41 9.49 4.58 3.17
C ASN A 41 9.73 3.11 3.53
N LYS A 42 8.72 2.44 4.11
CA LYS A 42 8.78 1.00 4.42
C LYS A 42 8.87 0.12 3.16
N PHE A 43 8.27 0.55 2.06
CA PHE A 43 8.39 -0.14 0.77
C PHE A 43 9.76 0.11 0.13
N LYS A 44 10.23 1.37 0.10
CA LYS A 44 11.54 1.76 -0.45
C LYS A 44 12.71 1.13 0.32
N SER A 45 12.60 0.96 1.63
CA SER A 45 13.64 0.30 2.45
C SER A 45 13.74 -1.21 2.24
N LYS A 46 12.98 -1.80 1.30
CA LYS A 46 12.84 -3.25 1.05
C LYS A 46 12.44 -4.07 2.29
N ASN A 47 12.05 -3.42 3.38
CA ASN A 47 11.63 -4.07 4.62
C ASN A 47 10.28 -4.79 4.45
N ARG A 48 9.43 -4.33 3.52
CA ARG A 48 8.21 -5.04 3.12
C ARG A 48 8.11 -5.16 1.61
N SER A 49 7.77 -6.35 1.15
CA SER A 49 7.97 -6.76 -0.24
C SER A 49 6.79 -6.40 -1.17
N ILE A 50 5.58 -6.19 -0.63
CA ILE A 50 4.37 -6.01 -1.44
C ILE A 50 3.68 -4.68 -1.11
N LEU A 51 3.71 -3.73 -2.06
CA LEU A 51 2.86 -2.53 -2.03
C LEU A 51 1.54 -2.80 -2.76
N ILE A 52 0.42 -2.53 -2.10
CA ILE A 52 -0.93 -2.65 -2.65
C ILE A 52 -1.52 -1.25 -2.69
N ALA A 53 -1.91 -0.77 -3.87
CA ALA A 53 -2.40 0.58 -4.05
C ALA A 53 -3.74 0.63 -4.80
N THR A 54 -4.44 1.76 -4.69
CA THR A 54 -5.58 2.08 -5.57
C THR A 54 -5.11 3.01 -6.70
N ASP A 55 -5.75 2.96 -7.86
CA ASP A 55 -5.42 3.81 -9.02
C ASP A 55 -5.31 5.31 -8.67
N VAL A 56 -6.21 5.78 -7.80
CA VAL A 56 -6.23 7.17 -7.34
C VAL A 56 -5.02 7.51 -6.45
N ALA A 57 -4.58 6.56 -5.62
CA ALA A 57 -3.43 6.77 -4.73
C ALA A 57 -2.10 6.77 -5.51
N SER A 58 -2.01 5.98 -6.58
CA SER A 58 -0.83 5.91 -7.44
C SER A 58 -0.67 7.12 -8.36
N ARG A 59 -1.77 7.73 -8.80
CA ARG A 59 -1.72 8.96 -9.62
C ARG A 59 -1.41 10.22 -8.81
N ARG A 60 -1.80 10.28 -7.53
CA ARG A 60 -1.60 11.46 -6.66
C ARG A 60 -0.31 11.46 -5.85
N GLN A 61 0.52 10.43 -5.97
CA GLN A 61 1.81 10.39 -5.29
C GLN A 61 2.88 10.00 -6.28
N PRO A 62 3.85 10.89 -6.58
CA PRO A 62 5.00 10.50 -7.38
C PRO A 62 5.70 9.36 -6.65
N LEU A 63 5.70 8.18 -7.26
CA LEU A 63 6.38 6.99 -6.74
C LEU A 63 7.90 7.02 -7.04
N ILE A 64 8.36 8.08 -7.70
CA ILE A 64 9.74 8.39 -8.06
C ILE A 64 10.02 9.86 -7.74
#